data_AF-A0A917A692-F1
#
_entry.id   AF-A0A917A692-F1
#
_cell.length_a   1.000
_cell.length_b   1.000
_cell.length_c   1.000
_cell.angle_alpha   90.00
_cell.angle_beta   90.00
_cell.angle_gamma   90.00
#
_symmetry.space_group_name_H-M   'P 1'
#
loop_
_entity.id
_entity.type
_entity.pdbx_description
1 polymer ?
#
loop_
_entity_poly.entity_id
_entity_poly.type
_entity_poly.pdbx_seq_one_letter_code
_entity_poly.pdbx_strand_id
1 'polypeptide(L)'
;MKRVLSTIGLTTLLLSGSSAFALGVSPSTDAFGLAQTLFLNLPGLNLTGASLSGTADQSGTFTNASGTYGLPNNGIVLSTGRVQDYADGPNTSTGFTNGFGDGDGGDDGGEGPPDVAFLTSNAILPDFGTPATPDQETLLKPISGAAYDHFDVVQLDITFQTSANISSVSFFATFGSEEFPEFVGSQYVDAFGLYVNGVNVAHAGGFAINIDHPDMSGNFAGTELDGILAPNGSPVMRFDVPINPGVENTFTMILGDTSDDALDTTVYLSSFGAVGTPGDTGGPASDGLTEFSPLLPVNPPDPVTGAFEIALVPTGSTVWVDPPVSVGYEYSIDAGTFLTIQAPSLATIADLSGYEVTFIDALLNEYTFALAAGATLDVSSYGISSFTLSGIDPELMVNPFASDAFPLGITFTNIATLSITPVIEDYTPAVPLPAGMVLYLGGLLVSLRALRRRGTHARLAA
;
A
#
# COMPACT_ATOMS: atom_id res chain seq x y z
N MET A 1 41.72 57.59 -11.29
CA MET A 1 41.66 56.26 -10.64
C MET A 1 41.01 56.39 -9.27
N LYS A 2 39.70 56.11 -9.15
CA LYS A 2 39.05 55.74 -7.89
C LYS A 2 37.94 54.76 -8.26
N ARG A 3 38.19 53.48 -8.00
CA ARG A 3 37.25 52.38 -8.23
C ARG A 3 36.15 52.50 -7.19
N VAL A 4 34.90 52.62 -7.63
CA VAL A 4 33.73 52.45 -6.77
C VAL A 4 33.49 50.95 -6.69
N LEU A 5 33.85 50.34 -5.56
CA LEU A 5 33.41 48.99 -5.21
C LEU A 5 31.95 49.11 -4.72
N SER A 6 31.00 48.66 -5.53
CA SER A 6 29.66 48.33 -5.04
C SER A 6 29.73 46.96 -4.39
N THR A 7 29.69 46.92 -3.06
CA THR A 7 29.52 45.71 -2.28
C THR A 7 28.07 45.27 -2.41
N ILE A 8 27.80 44.30 -3.28
CA ILE A 8 26.51 43.59 -3.29
C ILE A 8 26.57 42.63 -2.10
N GLY A 9 25.80 42.94 -1.05
CA GLY A 9 25.59 42.01 0.06
C GLY A 9 24.86 40.79 -0.47
N LEU A 10 25.55 39.66 -0.51
CA LEU A 10 24.97 38.36 -0.79
C LEU A 10 24.20 37.95 0.48
N THR A 11 22.91 38.30 0.53
CA THR A 11 22.00 37.77 1.54
C THR A 11 21.75 36.32 1.20
N THR A 12 22.52 35.42 1.82
CA THR A 12 22.22 33.99 1.81
C THR A 12 20.92 33.83 2.61
N LEU A 13 19.79 33.78 1.91
CA LEU A 13 18.56 33.28 2.49
C LEU A 13 18.80 31.80 2.73
N LEU A 14 19.21 31.45 3.94
CA LEU A 14 19.08 30.10 4.46
C LEU A 14 17.58 29.82 4.44
N LEU A 15 17.07 29.24 3.35
CA LEU A 15 15.86 28.43 3.44
C LEU A 15 16.27 27.26 4.35
N SER A 16 15.98 27.40 5.64
CA SER A 16 15.70 26.23 6.45
C SER A 16 14.52 25.55 5.77
N GLY A 17 14.79 24.58 4.90
CA GLY A 17 13.81 23.60 4.53
C GLY A 17 13.39 22.94 5.83
N SER A 18 12.24 23.33 6.36
CA SER A 18 11.49 22.47 7.24
C SER A 18 11.17 21.25 6.39
N SER A 19 11.90 20.15 6.58
CA SER A 19 11.39 18.83 6.23
C SER A 19 10.10 18.70 7.03
N ALA A 20 8.95 18.94 6.39
CA ALA A 20 7.68 18.68 7.02
C ALA A 20 7.50 17.16 6.99
N PHE A 21 8.10 16.50 7.98
CA PHE A 21 7.61 15.21 8.44
C PHE A 21 6.18 15.49 8.95
N ALA A 22 5.18 14.91 8.28
CA ALA A 22 3.77 15.24 8.34
C ALA A 22 2.83 14.02 8.46
N LEU A 23 3.30 12.88 8.97
CA LEU A 23 2.47 11.83 9.56
C LEU A 23 2.08 12.29 10.97
N GLY A 24 0.99 13.05 11.05
CA GLY A 24 0.47 13.54 12.32
C GLY A 24 -0.44 12.51 12.96
N VAL A 25 -0.11 12.06 14.17
CA VAL A 25 -0.95 11.16 14.97
C VAL A 25 -1.69 11.94 16.06
N SER A 26 -2.98 11.64 16.25
CA SER A 26 -3.81 12.16 17.33
C SER A 26 -4.48 11.00 18.07
N PRO A 27 -4.16 10.78 19.37
CA PRO A 27 -4.83 9.76 20.17
C PRO A 27 -6.34 9.97 20.23
N SER A 28 -7.08 8.87 20.32
CA SER A 28 -8.53 8.88 20.45
C SER A 28 -9.01 7.57 21.03
N THR A 29 -9.85 7.65 22.05
CA THR A 29 -10.59 6.48 22.57
C THR A 29 -12.03 6.42 22.04
N ASP A 30 -12.39 7.28 21.08
CA ASP A 30 -13.73 7.30 20.49
C ASP A 30 -13.87 6.18 19.45
N ALA A 31 -14.29 5.00 19.89
CA ALA A 31 -14.47 3.82 19.04
C ALA A 31 -15.32 4.11 17.79
N PHE A 32 -16.40 4.89 17.94
CA PHE A 32 -17.30 5.18 16.81
C PHE A 32 -16.70 6.24 15.88
N GLY A 33 -15.89 7.17 16.40
CA GLY A 33 -15.09 8.09 15.59
C GLY A 33 -13.98 7.39 14.80
N LEU A 34 -13.27 6.44 15.43
CA LEU A 34 -12.27 5.59 14.76
C LEU A 34 -12.91 4.74 13.66
N ALA A 35 -14.04 4.08 13.97
CA ALA A 35 -14.82 3.35 12.98
C ALA A 35 -15.27 4.26 11.84
N GLN A 36 -15.84 5.44 12.12
CA GLN A 36 -16.21 6.37 11.05
C GLN A 36 -15.02 6.75 10.19
N THR A 37 -13.84 6.99 10.77
CA THR A 37 -12.60 7.30 10.05
C THR A 37 -12.24 6.18 9.06
N LEU A 38 -12.34 4.92 9.50
CA LEU A 38 -12.17 3.73 8.66
C LEU A 38 -13.35 3.44 7.72
N PHE A 39 -14.46 4.15 7.75
CA PHE A 39 -15.56 3.89 6.82
C PHE A 39 -16.03 5.17 6.12
N LEU A 40 -15.18 6.21 6.13
CA LEU A 40 -15.49 7.49 5.50
C LEU A 40 -15.81 7.27 4.02
N ASN A 41 -16.93 7.87 3.59
CA ASN A 41 -17.34 7.92 2.18
C ASN A 41 -17.62 6.56 1.54
N LEU A 42 -18.22 5.59 2.25
CA LEU A 42 -18.68 4.32 1.68
C LEU A 42 -20.21 4.33 1.47
N PRO A 43 -20.73 4.70 0.28
CA PRO A 43 -22.15 4.61 -0.01
C PRO A 43 -22.66 3.20 0.19
N GLY A 44 -23.86 3.07 0.76
CA GLY A 44 -24.46 1.77 1.00
C GLY A 44 -23.90 1.02 2.21
N LEU A 45 -22.90 1.56 2.92
CA LEU A 45 -22.44 1.05 4.21
C LEU A 45 -22.98 1.93 5.34
N ASN A 46 -23.52 1.29 6.38
CA ASN A 46 -24.02 1.95 7.57
C ASN A 46 -23.41 1.30 8.82
N LEU A 47 -22.69 2.08 9.62
CA LEU A 47 -22.18 1.63 10.91
C LEU A 47 -23.35 1.41 11.87
N THR A 48 -23.40 0.22 12.48
CA THR A 48 -24.41 -0.15 13.47
C THR A 48 -23.86 -0.15 14.89
N GLY A 49 -22.54 -0.25 15.05
CA GLY A 49 -21.88 -0.23 16.36
C GLY A 49 -20.36 -0.20 16.25
N ALA A 50 -19.72 0.26 17.31
CA ALA A 50 -18.27 0.16 17.49
C ALA A 50 -17.93 0.10 18.99
N SER A 51 -16.90 -0.65 19.35
CA SER A 51 -16.32 -0.69 20.69
C SER A 51 -14.81 -0.81 20.64
N LEU A 52 -14.15 -0.14 21.57
CA LEU A 52 -12.69 -0.15 21.72
C LEU A 52 -12.35 -0.67 23.12
N SER A 53 -11.41 -1.60 23.21
CA SER A 53 -10.74 -1.99 24.45
C SER A 53 -9.24 -1.78 24.33
N GLY A 54 -8.63 -1.27 25.38
CA GLY A 54 -7.20 -0.96 25.47
C GLY A 54 -6.96 0.22 26.40
N THR A 55 -5.71 0.64 26.51
CA THR A 55 -5.26 1.83 27.21
C THR A 55 -5.50 3.09 26.36
N ALA A 56 -5.61 4.28 26.99
CA ALA A 56 -6.04 5.53 26.35
C ALA A 56 -5.24 5.91 25.09
N ASP A 57 -3.95 5.61 25.13
CA ASP A 57 -2.97 6.09 24.17
C ASP A 57 -2.62 5.03 23.11
N GLN A 58 -3.28 3.88 23.12
CA GLN A 58 -3.05 2.77 22.17
C GLN A 58 -3.79 2.91 20.85
N SER A 59 -4.60 3.95 20.69
CA SER A 59 -5.35 4.17 19.46
C SER A 59 -5.51 5.64 19.13
N GLY A 60 -5.66 5.93 17.85
CA GLY A 60 -5.79 7.29 17.36
C GLY A 60 -6.13 7.36 15.89
N THR A 61 -6.15 8.59 15.37
CA THR A 61 -6.20 8.88 13.94
C THR A 61 -4.84 9.37 13.46
N PHE A 62 -4.56 9.16 12.18
CA PHE A 62 -3.40 9.76 11.54
C PHE A 62 -3.79 10.61 10.32
N THR A 63 -2.95 11.58 10.00
CA THR A 63 -2.92 12.27 8.70
C THR A 63 -1.54 12.09 8.07
N ASN A 64 -1.45 11.74 6.80
CA ASN A 64 -0.21 11.39 6.11
C ASN A 64 0.12 12.37 4.98
N ALA A 65 0.40 13.63 5.31
CA ALA A 65 0.68 14.64 4.29
C ALA A 65 2.08 14.50 3.66
N SER A 66 2.97 13.73 4.29
CA SER A 66 4.30 13.39 3.79
C SER A 66 4.31 12.18 2.86
N GLY A 67 3.21 11.40 2.80
CA GLY A 67 3.15 10.17 2.02
C GLY A 67 4.01 9.04 2.61
N THR A 68 4.31 9.09 3.91
CA THR A 68 5.05 8.06 4.63
C THR A 68 4.38 6.70 4.42
N TYR A 69 5.19 5.68 4.19
CA TYR A 69 4.78 4.32 3.78
C TYR A 69 3.97 4.23 2.47
N GLY A 70 3.60 5.33 1.81
CA GLY A 70 2.64 5.28 0.70
C GLY A 70 1.20 5.01 1.13
N LEU A 71 0.89 5.11 2.43
CA LEU A 71 -0.49 5.00 2.92
C LEU A 71 -1.36 6.17 2.44
N PRO A 72 -2.69 5.98 2.35
CA PRO A 72 -3.61 7.09 2.13
C PRO A 72 -3.45 8.23 3.15
N ASN A 73 -3.94 9.41 2.79
CA ASN A 73 -3.71 10.65 3.55
C ASN A 73 -4.28 10.67 4.98
N ASN A 74 -5.15 9.73 5.34
CA ASN A 74 -5.68 9.62 6.70
C ASN A 74 -6.16 8.21 7.00
N GLY A 75 -6.33 7.92 8.29
CA GLY A 75 -6.83 6.64 8.77
C GLY A 75 -6.77 6.58 10.29
N ILE A 76 -6.74 5.36 10.82
CA ILE A 76 -6.51 5.09 12.24
C ILE A 76 -5.15 4.46 12.46
N VAL A 77 -4.66 4.57 13.69
CA VAL A 77 -3.45 3.90 14.15
C VAL A 77 -3.78 3.17 15.45
N LEU A 78 -3.27 1.95 15.58
CA LEU A 78 -3.31 1.14 16.79
C LEU A 78 -1.88 0.77 17.17
N SER A 79 -1.55 0.78 18.45
CA SER A 79 -0.23 0.41 18.97
C SER A 79 -0.39 -0.39 20.27
N THR A 80 0.53 -1.33 20.52
CA THR A 80 0.65 -1.95 21.85
C THR A 80 1.16 -0.94 22.89
N GLY A 81 1.76 0.17 22.44
CA GLY A 81 2.12 1.31 23.25
C GLY A 81 1.41 2.61 22.92
N ARG A 82 2.15 3.72 23.02
CA ARG A 82 1.60 5.05 22.76
C ARG A 82 1.65 5.37 21.27
N VAL A 83 0.51 5.57 20.63
CA VAL A 83 0.47 5.94 19.20
C VAL A 83 1.18 7.27 18.89
N GLN A 84 1.35 8.16 19.88
CA GLN A 84 2.06 9.43 19.70
C GLN A 84 3.55 9.27 19.44
N ASP A 85 4.11 8.11 19.82
CA ASP A 85 5.52 7.79 19.67
C ASP A 85 5.85 7.30 18.26
N TYR A 86 4.84 7.17 17.40
CA TYR A 86 4.96 6.67 16.02
C TYR A 86 4.36 7.68 15.02
N ALA A 87 4.87 8.90 15.05
CA ALA A 87 4.72 9.88 13.97
C ALA A 87 5.75 9.59 12.86
N ASP A 88 5.89 10.47 11.87
CA ASP A 88 7.01 10.37 10.92
C ASP A 88 8.22 11.20 11.37
N GLY A 89 9.39 10.66 11.05
CA GLY A 89 10.66 11.20 11.49
C GLY A 89 11.76 10.17 11.29
N PRO A 90 13.03 10.55 11.41
CA PRO A 90 14.08 9.55 11.61
C PRO A 90 13.84 8.86 12.95
N ASN A 91 14.06 7.54 13.04
CA ASN A 91 14.12 6.90 14.34
C ASN A 91 15.26 7.56 15.16
N THR A 92 14.89 8.15 16.30
CA THR A 92 15.82 8.82 17.23
C THR A 92 15.89 8.15 18.59
N SER A 93 15.03 7.15 18.82
CA SER A 93 15.08 6.25 19.98
C SER A 93 15.54 4.87 19.50
N THR A 94 15.96 4.01 20.41
CA THR A 94 16.33 2.61 20.08
C THR A 94 15.27 1.65 20.61
N GLY A 95 14.00 2.06 20.58
CA GLY A 95 12.91 1.48 21.35
C GLY A 95 12.07 2.57 22.03
N PHE A 96 10.80 2.66 21.71
CA PHE A 96 9.82 3.24 22.62
C PHE A 96 9.37 2.14 23.59
N THR A 97 9.52 2.39 24.88
CA THR A 97 9.12 1.46 25.94
C THR A 97 8.15 2.18 26.87
N ASN A 98 6.99 1.58 27.17
CA ASN A 98 5.99 2.19 28.06
C ASN A 98 6.33 2.11 29.56
N GLY A 99 7.60 1.91 29.92
CA GLY A 99 8.05 1.77 31.30
C GLY A 99 7.90 3.05 32.11
N PHE A 100 6.71 3.34 32.62
CA PHE A 100 6.48 4.30 33.70
C PHE A 100 6.98 3.70 35.03
N GLY A 101 8.31 3.72 35.20
CA GLY A 101 9.00 3.63 36.49
C GLY A 101 8.91 2.29 37.24
N ASP A 102 9.94 1.46 37.09
CA ASP A 102 10.47 0.71 38.23
C ASP A 102 12.00 0.90 38.28
N GLY A 103 12.46 1.58 39.32
CA GLY A 103 13.82 2.07 39.42
C GLY A 103 14.79 1.10 40.09
N ASP A 104 15.95 0.88 39.49
CA ASP A 104 17.26 1.02 40.13
C ASP A 104 18.35 1.10 39.05
N GLY A 105 19.44 1.80 39.35
CA GLY A 105 20.36 2.41 38.39
C GLY A 105 20.94 1.56 37.24
N GLY A 106 20.89 2.14 36.04
CA GLY A 106 21.70 1.85 34.85
C GLY A 106 21.58 3.05 33.91
N ASP A 107 22.66 3.46 33.26
CA ASP A 107 22.90 4.78 32.68
C ASP A 107 22.83 4.77 31.16
N ASP A 108 21.88 5.51 30.57
CA ASP A 108 21.84 5.83 29.14
C ASP A 108 21.24 7.24 28.96
N GLY A 109 22.01 8.26 29.36
CA GLY A 109 21.55 9.65 29.35
C GLY A 109 21.20 10.24 27.96
N GLY A 110 20.12 11.04 27.93
CA GLY A 110 19.85 11.97 26.82
C GLY A 110 18.44 12.56 26.78
N GLU A 111 18.16 13.56 27.63
CA GLU A 111 17.16 14.64 27.49
C GLU A 111 15.91 14.35 26.63
N GLY A 112 14.81 13.94 27.27
CA GLY A 112 13.52 13.65 26.62
C GLY A 112 12.74 14.89 26.13
N PRO A 113 11.81 14.72 25.16
CA PRO A 113 10.79 15.71 24.84
C PRO A 113 9.58 15.60 25.81
N PRO A 114 8.69 16.61 25.84
CA PRO A 114 7.98 17.00 27.06
C PRO A 114 6.75 16.16 27.39
N ASP A 115 6.57 15.93 28.70
CA ASP A 115 5.31 15.59 29.36
C ASP A 115 4.17 16.53 28.90
N VAL A 116 3.27 16.00 28.06
CA VAL A 116 2.01 16.64 27.69
C VAL A 116 0.89 16.10 28.56
N ALA A 117 0.69 16.77 29.69
CA ALA A 117 -0.47 16.62 30.55
C ALA A 117 -1.80 16.85 29.77
N PHE A 118 -2.54 15.79 29.47
CA PHE A 118 -3.98 15.82 29.15
C PHE A 118 -4.53 14.38 29.25
N LEU A 119 -5.37 14.01 30.21
CA LEU A 119 -6.82 14.13 30.08
C LEU A 119 -7.51 13.74 31.39
N THR A 120 -8.25 14.69 31.97
CA THR A 120 -9.34 14.38 32.91
C THR A 120 -10.52 13.82 32.10
N SER A 121 -10.59 12.50 31.96
CA SER A 121 -11.85 11.82 31.66
C SER A 121 -11.98 10.62 32.60
N ASN A 122 -13.18 10.41 33.11
CA ASN A 122 -13.47 9.55 34.26
C ASN A 122 -13.46 8.05 33.92
N ALA A 123 -12.62 7.61 32.98
CA ALA A 123 -12.35 6.20 32.68
C ALA A 123 -11.07 5.80 33.43
N ILE A 124 -11.17 4.82 34.33
CA ILE A 124 -9.98 4.10 34.80
C ILE A 124 -9.58 3.21 33.63
N LEU A 125 -8.67 3.70 32.80
CA LEU A 125 -8.04 2.90 31.76
C LEU A 125 -6.92 2.09 32.44
N PRO A 126 -6.69 0.83 32.03
CA PRO A 126 -5.62 0.03 32.60
C PRO A 126 -4.26 0.72 32.42
N ASP A 127 -3.34 0.50 33.36
CA ASP A 127 -1.92 0.80 33.14
C ASP A 127 -1.37 -0.20 32.11
N PHE A 128 -0.29 0.16 31.41
CA PHE A 128 0.48 -0.77 30.57
C PHE A 128 0.98 -1.97 31.40
N GLY A 129 1.27 -3.10 30.75
CA GLY A 129 1.49 -4.40 31.36
C GLY A 129 0.20 -5.18 31.66
N THR A 130 -0.92 -4.84 31.01
CA THR A 130 -2.22 -5.49 31.27
C THR A 130 -2.35 -6.78 30.46
N PRO A 131 -2.55 -7.95 31.11
CA PRO A 131 -2.71 -9.22 30.38
C PRO A 131 -3.97 -9.25 29.52
N ALA A 132 -3.87 -9.91 28.37
CA ALA A 132 -4.99 -10.17 27.49
C ALA A 132 -6.08 -11.02 28.19
N THR A 133 -7.32 -10.75 27.82
CA THR A 133 -8.46 -11.58 28.21
C THR A 133 -8.43 -12.93 27.48
N PRO A 134 -9.11 -13.97 28.00
CA PRO A 134 -9.17 -15.27 27.32
C PRO A 134 -9.74 -15.21 25.88
N ASP A 135 -10.64 -14.27 25.61
CA ASP A 135 -11.22 -14.08 24.28
C ASP A 135 -10.19 -13.44 23.33
N GLN A 136 -9.42 -12.45 23.79
CA GLN A 136 -8.30 -11.87 23.05
C GLN A 136 -7.21 -12.92 22.76
N GLU A 137 -6.87 -13.75 23.75
CA GLU A 137 -5.90 -14.83 23.58
C GLU A 137 -6.33 -15.85 22.52
N THR A 138 -7.64 -16.11 22.41
CA THR A 138 -8.17 -17.00 21.38
C THR A 138 -7.93 -16.44 19.96
N LEU A 139 -7.89 -15.12 19.82
CA LEU A 139 -7.62 -14.43 18.56
C LEU A 139 -6.12 -14.25 18.29
N LEU A 140 -5.28 -14.05 19.31
CA LEU A 140 -3.86 -13.74 19.10
C LEU A 140 -2.95 -14.97 19.04
N LYS A 141 -3.19 -16.00 19.87
CA LYS A 141 -2.37 -17.23 19.90
C LYS A 141 -2.22 -17.96 18.56
N PRO A 142 -3.21 -17.98 17.65
CA PRO A 142 -3.01 -18.56 16.31
C PRO A 142 -2.01 -17.80 15.43
N ILE A 143 -1.69 -16.54 15.77
CA ILE A 143 -0.86 -15.61 15.00
C ILE A 143 0.58 -15.62 15.51
N SER A 144 0.79 -15.48 16.82
CA SER A 144 2.12 -15.44 17.47
C SER A 144 2.63 -16.81 17.92
N GLY A 145 1.73 -17.73 18.24
CA GLY A 145 2.06 -19.06 18.74
C GLY A 145 1.24 -19.47 19.97
N ALA A 146 0.78 -20.71 19.99
CA ALA A 146 -0.15 -21.21 21.02
C ALA A 146 0.39 -21.21 22.46
N ALA A 147 1.71 -21.06 22.63
CA ALA A 147 2.38 -21.10 23.93
C ALA A 147 2.56 -19.72 24.57
N TYR A 148 2.33 -18.63 23.84
CA TYR A 148 2.62 -17.28 24.29
C TYR A 148 1.34 -16.59 24.76
N ASP A 149 1.48 -15.79 25.81
CA ASP A 149 0.41 -14.95 26.35
C ASP A 149 0.68 -13.50 25.91
N HIS A 150 -0.37 -12.68 25.83
CA HIS A 150 -0.28 -11.33 25.31
C HIS A 150 -0.57 -10.28 26.37
N PHE A 151 0.01 -9.10 26.20
CA PHE A 151 -0.20 -7.93 27.04
C PHE A 151 -0.61 -6.74 26.18
N ASP A 152 -1.14 -5.72 26.85
CA ASP A 152 -1.41 -4.41 26.28
C ASP A 152 -2.18 -4.47 24.96
N VAL A 153 -3.19 -5.35 24.97
CA VAL A 153 -4.01 -5.59 23.79
C VAL A 153 -4.91 -4.39 23.52
N VAL A 154 -4.74 -3.80 22.34
CA VAL A 154 -5.71 -2.88 21.75
C VAL A 154 -6.60 -3.63 20.77
N GLN A 155 -7.91 -3.49 20.94
CA GLN A 155 -8.91 -4.14 20.09
C GLN A 155 -10.04 -3.16 19.74
N LEU A 156 -10.32 -3.04 18.44
CA LEU A 156 -11.42 -2.27 17.90
C LEU A 156 -12.39 -3.20 17.17
N ASP A 157 -13.59 -3.34 17.73
CA ASP A 157 -14.71 -4.07 17.14
C ASP A 157 -15.67 -3.10 16.46
N ILE A 158 -16.11 -3.44 15.25
CA ILE A 158 -17.02 -2.64 14.43
C ILE A 158 -18.10 -3.55 13.87
N THR A 159 -19.34 -3.12 13.98
CA THR A 159 -20.48 -3.75 13.30
C THR A 159 -21.06 -2.78 12.28
N PHE A 160 -21.34 -3.30 11.09
CA PHE A 160 -21.86 -2.50 10.00
C PHE A 160 -22.78 -3.31 9.10
N GLN A 161 -23.74 -2.64 8.47
CA GLN A 161 -24.61 -3.23 7.47
C GLN A 161 -24.28 -2.63 6.11
N THR A 162 -24.29 -3.46 5.07
CA THR A 162 -24.16 -3.00 3.69
C THR A 162 -25.45 -3.16 2.90
N SER A 163 -25.59 -2.43 1.80
CA SER A 163 -26.62 -2.67 0.80
C SER A 163 -26.37 -4.01 0.09
N ALA A 164 -27.43 -4.59 -0.48
CA ALA A 164 -27.38 -5.92 -1.09
C ALA A 164 -26.44 -6.06 -2.30
N ASN A 165 -25.94 -4.93 -2.82
CA ASN A 165 -25.03 -4.87 -3.95
C ASN A 165 -23.54 -4.78 -3.56
N ILE A 166 -23.22 -4.61 -2.27
CA ILE A 166 -21.83 -4.57 -1.79
C ILE A 166 -21.46 -5.94 -1.23
N SER A 167 -20.39 -6.53 -1.79
CA SER A 167 -19.93 -7.86 -1.41
C SER A 167 -18.48 -7.92 -0.95
N SER A 168 -17.75 -6.81 -1.04
CA SER A 168 -16.38 -6.68 -0.55
C SER A 168 -16.14 -5.31 0.04
N VAL A 169 -15.25 -5.24 1.04
CA VAL A 169 -14.68 -4.00 1.58
C VAL A 169 -13.17 -4.12 1.49
N SER A 170 -12.48 -3.02 1.18
CA SER A 170 -11.02 -3.03 1.08
C SER A 170 -10.39 -2.11 2.13
N PHE A 171 -9.20 -2.48 2.59
CA PHE A 171 -8.39 -1.63 3.47
C PHE A 171 -6.91 -1.77 3.15
N PHE A 172 -6.17 -0.73 3.51
CA PHE A 172 -4.74 -0.66 3.47
C PHE A 172 -4.20 -0.67 4.90
N ALA A 173 -3.14 -1.42 5.12
CA ALA A 173 -2.43 -1.37 6.39
C ALA A 173 -0.91 -1.35 6.20
N THR A 174 -0.23 -0.69 7.14
CA THR A 174 1.20 -0.81 7.35
C THR A 174 1.40 -1.32 8.77
N PHE A 175 2.24 -2.35 8.91
CA PHE A 175 2.62 -2.94 10.19
C PHE A 175 4.11 -2.69 10.42
N GLY A 176 4.49 -2.36 11.65
CA GLY A 176 5.89 -2.30 12.04
C GLY A 176 6.06 -2.44 13.54
N SER A 177 7.29 -2.69 13.96
CA SER A 177 7.62 -3.06 15.34
C SER A 177 9.03 -2.60 15.72
N GLU A 178 9.17 -2.18 16.98
CA GLU A 178 10.45 -1.92 17.64
C GLU A 178 11.17 -3.23 18.05
N GLU A 179 10.52 -4.38 17.93
CA GLU A 179 11.13 -5.68 18.25
C GLU A 179 12.03 -6.23 17.13
N PHE A 180 11.99 -5.60 15.96
CA PHE A 180 12.74 -6.05 14.79
C PHE A 180 14.07 -5.29 14.67
N PRO A 181 15.19 -5.95 14.31
CA PRO A 181 15.33 -7.37 13.98
C PRO A 181 15.65 -8.30 15.16
N GLU A 182 15.85 -7.77 16.36
CA GLU A 182 16.48 -8.45 17.50
C GLU A 182 15.70 -9.69 17.97
N PHE A 183 14.36 -9.63 17.91
CA PHE A 183 13.48 -10.64 18.51
C PHE A 183 12.82 -11.57 17.49
N VAL A 184 13.20 -11.49 16.21
CA VAL A 184 12.73 -12.43 15.17
C VAL A 184 13.07 -13.88 15.54
N GLY A 185 12.07 -14.75 15.49
CA GLY A 185 12.13 -16.18 15.82
C GLY A 185 12.15 -16.47 17.31
N SER A 186 11.77 -15.50 18.16
CA SER A 186 11.76 -15.62 19.61
C SER A 186 10.35 -15.92 20.16
N GLN A 187 10.13 -15.64 21.46
CA GLN A 187 8.80 -15.70 22.09
C GLN A 187 8.07 -14.37 22.07
N TYR A 188 8.78 -13.28 21.76
CA TYR A 188 8.24 -11.94 21.61
C TYR A 188 7.90 -11.78 20.15
N VAL A 189 6.70 -12.22 19.77
CA VAL A 189 6.23 -12.26 18.38
C VAL A 189 4.90 -11.53 18.31
N ASP A 190 4.95 -10.21 18.33
CA ASP A 190 3.76 -9.37 18.34
C ASP A 190 2.77 -9.71 17.24
N ALA A 191 1.50 -9.86 17.64
CA ALA A 191 0.46 -10.41 16.79
C ALA A 191 -0.54 -9.34 16.38
N PHE A 192 -0.70 -9.15 15.06
CA PHE A 192 -1.78 -8.38 14.49
C PHE A 192 -2.85 -9.28 13.85
N GLY A 193 -4.08 -9.16 14.34
CA GLY A 193 -5.25 -9.82 13.80
C GLY A 193 -6.23 -8.83 13.18
N LEU A 194 -6.79 -9.24 12.03
CA LEU A 194 -7.92 -8.55 11.41
C LEU A 194 -8.97 -9.60 11.06
N TYR A 195 -10.03 -9.64 11.84
CA TYR A 195 -11.09 -10.63 11.72
C TYR A 195 -12.31 -10.05 11.06
N VAL A 196 -12.85 -10.81 10.11
CA VAL A 196 -14.03 -10.43 9.35
C VAL A 196 -15.03 -11.56 9.47
N ASN A 197 -16.17 -11.29 10.09
CA ASN A 197 -17.18 -12.31 10.39
C ASN A 197 -16.55 -13.56 11.07
N GLY A 198 -15.55 -13.34 11.93
CA GLY A 198 -14.82 -14.37 12.67
C GLY A 198 -13.65 -15.04 11.93
N VAL A 199 -13.32 -14.63 10.70
CA VAL A 199 -12.19 -15.18 9.93
C VAL A 199 -11.04 -14.18 9.91
N ASN A 200 -9.84 -14.59 10.33
CA ASN A 200 -8.65 -13.75 10.24
C ASN A 200 -8.22 -13.58 8.77
N VAL A 201 -8.14 -12.33 8.31
CA VAL A 201 -7.68 -11.93 6.98
C VAL A 201 -6.34 -11.20 7.02
N ALA A 202 -5.75 -10.96 8.19
CA ALA A 202 -4.43 -10.32 8.35
C ALA A 202 -3.29 -11.26 7.91
N HIS A 203 -3.17 -11.45 6.60
CA HIS A 203 -2.10 -12.23 5.98
C HIS A 203 -1.49 -11.48 4.80
N ALA A 204 -0.18 -11.60 4.65
CA ALA A 204 0.56 -11.15 3.47
C ALA A 204 1.48 -12.27 2.99
N GLY A 205 1.61 -12.46 1.67
CA GLY A 205 2.43 -13.55 1.12
C GLY A 205 2.05 -14.97 1.58
N GLY A 206 0.84 -15.15 2.14
CA GLY A 206 0.38 -16.42 2.75
C GLY A 206 0.79 -16.64 4.21
N PHE A 207 1.48 -15.68 4.84
CA PHE A 207 1.89 -15.71 6.24
C PHE A 207 1.04 -14.73 7.06
N ALA A 208 0.85 -15.01 8.34
CA ALA A 208 0.19 -14.09 9.25
C ALA A 208 1.05 -12.85 9.48
N ILE A 209 0.42 -11.72 9.81
CA ILE A 209 1.13 -10.47 10.08
C ILE A 209 1.61 -10.46 11.53
N ASN A 210 2.92 -10.55 11.69
CA ASN A 210 3.66 -10.47 12.95
C ASN A 210 5.13 -10.13 12.65
N ILE A 211 5.96 -9.98 13.68
CA ILE A 211 7.38 -9.65 13.50
C ILE A 211 8.20 -10.77 12.82
N ASP A 212 7.71 -12.00 12.88
CA ASP A 212 8.35 -13.19 12.27
C ASP A 212 8.10 -13.28 10.76
N HIS A 213 7.32 -12.36 10.20
CA HIS A 213 7.01 -12.35 8.79
C HIS A 213 8.29 -12.20 7.94
N PRO A 214 8.50 -13.05 6.91
CA PRO A 214 9.75 -13.09 6.14
C PRO A 214 10.07 -11.80 5.37
N ASP A 215 9.06 -10.97 5.12
CA ASP A 215 9.17 -9.69 4.42
C ASP A 215 9.30 -8.47 5.37
N MET A 216 9.57 -8.67 6.66
CA MET A 216 9.99 -7.57 7.54
C MET A 216 11.33 -6.98 7.08
N SER A 217 11.46 -5.65 7.14
CA SER A 217 12.68 -4.94 6.74
C SER A 217 12.94 -3.73 7.64
N GLY A 218 14.20 -3.56 8.06
CA GLY A 218 14.62 -2.51 9.00
C GLY A 218 15.34 -1.32 8.37
N ASN A 219 15.15 -1.09 7.07
CA ASN A 219 15.75 0.05 6.38
C ASN A 219 14.69 0.88 5.63
N PHE A 220 13.68 1.33 6.39
CA PHE A 220 12.70 2.28 5.89
C PHE A 220 13.01 3.68 6.42
N ALA A 221 13.08 4.65 5.52
CA ALA A 221 13.31 6.03 5.89
C ALA A 221 12.00 6.72 6.28
N GLY A 222 12.07 7.68 7.21
CA GLY A 222 10.93 8.49 7.62
C GLY A 222 9.96 7.78 8.58
N THR A 223 10.42 6.70 9.23
CA THR A 223 9.71 6.03 10.30
C THR A 223 10.52 6.04 11.58
N GLU A 224 9.79 6.08 12.69
CA GLU A 224 10.29 5.88 14.05
C GLU A 224 10.36 4.39 14.42
N LEU A 225 9.84 3.48 13.59
CA LEU A 225 9.85 2.03 13.80
C LEU A 225 11.14 1.39 13.29
N ASP A 226 11.71 0.46 14.07
CA ASP A 226 12.91 -0.29 13.70
C ASP A 226 12.68 -1.29 12.56
N GLY A 227 11.50 -1.90 12.48
CA GLY A 227 11.11 -2.76 11.37
C GLY A 227 9.74 -2.43 10.80
N ILE A 228 9.62 -2.46 9.47
CA ILE A 228 8.36 -2.35 8.75
C ILE A 228 8.16 -3.60 7.89
N LEU A 229 6.94 -4.12 7.90
CA LEU A 229 6.53 -5.20 7.01
C LEU A 229 6.34 -4.65 5.60
N ALA A 230 7.16 -5.12 4.65
CA ALA A 230 7.09 -4.65 3.27
C ALA A 230 7.15 -5.77 2.21
N PRO A 231 6.08 -6.56 2.06
CA PRO A 231 5.96 -7.57 1.01
C PRO A 231 6.20 -6.94 -0.36
N ASN A 232 7.01 -7.60 -1.19
CA ASN A 232 7.44 -7.09 -2.50
C ASN A 232 8.07 -5.68 -2.46
N GLY A 233 8.62 -5.26 -1.32
CA GLY A 233 9.24 -3.95 -1.12
C GLY A 233 8.26 -2.79 -0.87
N SER A 234 6.96 -3.08 -0.72
CA SER A 234 5.93 -2.08 -0.41
C SER A 234 5.45 -2.22 1.03
N PRO A 235 5.54 -1.18 1.87
CA PRO A 235 5.02 -1.23 3.25
C PRO A 235 3.50 -1.07 3.33
N VAL A 236 2.81 -0.90 2.19
CA VAL A 236 1.35 -0.90 2.11
C VAL A 236 0.85 -2.29 1.74
N MET A 237 0.06 -2.90 2.63
CA MET A 237 -0.67 -4.13 2.37
C MET A 237 -2.12 -3.79 2.05
N ARG A 238 -2.65 -4.32 0.94
CA ARG A 238 -4.08 -4.24 0.58
C ARG A 238 -4.79 -5.53 0.99
N PHE A 239 -5.97 -5.39 1.57
CA PHE A 239 -6.83 -6.51 1.91
C PHE A 239 -8.19 -6.28 1.26
N ASP A 240 -8.55 -7.15 0.32
CA ASP A 240 -9.88 -7.19 -0.28
C ASP A 240 -10.68 -8.29 0.41
N VAL A 241 -11.68 -7.87 1.18
CA VAL A 241 -12.35 -8.76 2.13
C VAL A 241 -13.79 -9.00 1.71
N PRO A 242 -14.16 -10.27 1.45
CA PRO A 242 -15.55 -10.65 1.25
C PRO A 242 -16.41 -10.36 2.48
N ILE A 243 -17.54 -9.73 2.27
CA ILE A 243 -18.57 -9.49 3.27
C ILE A 243 -19.90 -10.12 2.83
N ASN A 244 -20.83 -10.26 3.77
CA ASN A 244 -22.18 -10.74 3.48
C ASN A 244 -23.05 -9.56 3.00
N PRO A 245 -23.53 -9.55 1.74
CA PRO A 245 -24.31 -8.44 1.21
C PRO A 245 -25.67 -8.30 1.89
N GLY A 246 -26.11 -7.06 2.13
CA GLY A 246 -27.48 -6.78 2.61
C GLY A 246 -27.74 -7.14 4.06
N VAL A 247 -26.74 -7.62 4.80
CA VAL A 247 -26.84 -8.03 6.20
C VAL A 247 -25.72 -7.40 7.03
N GLU A 248 -25.81 -7.57 8.35
CA GLU A 248 -24.78 -7.10 9.27
C GLU A 248 -23.51 -7.95 9.15
N ASN A 249 -22.37 -7.27 9.20
CA ASN A 249 -21.02 -7.82 9.20
C ASN A 249 -20.26 -7.29 10.41
N THR A 250 -19.23 -8.03 10.83
CA THR A 250 -18.36 -7.65 11.95
C THR A 250 -16.91 -7.57 11.50
N PHE A 251 -16.23 -6.49 11.90
CA PHE A 251 -14.78 -6.37 11.86
C PHE A 251 -14.22 -6.30 13.27
N THR A 252 -13.14 -7.05 13.53
CA THR A 252 -12.35 -6.95 14.76
C THR A 252 -10.89 -6.76 14.37
N MET A 253 -10.34 -5.60 14.70
CA MET A 253 -8.89 -5.36 14.64
C MET A 253 -8.33 -5.56 16.04
N ILE A 254 -7.25 -6.31 16.17
CA ILE A 254 -6.63 -6.64 17.45
C ILE A 254 -5.11 -6.66 17.29
N LEU A 255 -4.40 -6.00 18.20
CA LEU A 255 -2.95 -5.99 18.26
C LEU A 255 -2.54 -6.21 19.72
N GLY A 256 -1.57 -7.09 19.96
CA GLY A 256 -1.10 -7.40 21.30
C GLY A 256 0.39 -7.67 21.35
N ASP A 257 0.99 -7.20 22.44
CA ASP A 257 2.38 -7.44 22.79
C ASP A 257 2.52 -8.89 23.25
N THR A 258 3.54 -9.61 22.82
CA THR A 258 3.66 -11.05 23.06
C THR A 258 4.75 -11.35 24.08
N SER A 259 4.38 -12.09 25.12
CA SER A 259 5.25 -12.53 26.22
C SER A 259 5.75 -11.45 27.20
N ASP A 260 5.81 -10.18 26.82
CA ASP A 260 6.01 -9.05 27.74
C ASP A 260 5.21 -7.79 27.30
N ASP A 261 5.56 -6.64 27.87
CA ASP A 261 4.94 -5.32 27.67
C ASP A 261 5.98 -4.26 27.22
N ALA A 262 7.09 -4.72 26.63
CA ALA A 262 8.27 -3.91 26.35
C ALA A 262 8.56 -3.89 24.85
N LEU A 263 8.84 -2.68 24.32
CA LEU A 263 8.90 -2.38 22.89
C LEU A 263 7.53 -2.54 22.24
N ASP A 264 7.14 -1.59 21.40
CA ASP A 264 5.80 -1.65 20.84
C ASP A 264 5.78 -2.02 19.36
N THR A 265 4.65 -2.57 18.99
CA THR A 265 4.24 -2.78 17.62
C THR A 265 3.11 -1.83 17.28
N THR A 266 3.10 -1.36 16.04
CA THR A 266 2.14 -0.37 15.55
C THR A 266 1.59 -0.80 14.19
N VAL A 267 0.28 -0.62 14.04
CA VAL A 267 -0.42 -0.78 12.76
C VAL A 267 -1.17 0.49 12.40
N TYR A 268 -0.93 0.99 11.19
CA TYR A 268 -1.71 2.06 10.59
C TYR A 268 -2.70 1.43 9.63
N LEU A 269 -3.96 1.85 9.69
CA LEU A 269 -5.02 1.38 8.80
C LEU A 269 -5.72 2.55 8.15
N SER A 270 -5.92 2.45 6.84
CA SER A 270 -6.80 3.33 6.09
C SER A 270 -7.76 2.47 5.28
N SER A 271 -9.00 2.90 5.13
CA SER A 271 -9.97 2.13 4.36
C SER A 271 -10.10 2.62 2.93
N PHE A 272 -10.58 1.72 2.08
CA PHE A 272 -10.92 2.02 0.71
C PHE A 272 -12.13 1.22 0.26
N GLY A 273 -13.17 1.92 -0.19
CA GLY A 273 -14.20 1.38 -1.07
C GLY A 273 -15.08 0.24 -0.53
N ALA A 274 -16.26 0.14 -1.15
CA ALA A 274 -17.19 -0.97 -1.05
C ALA A 274 -17.44 -1.40 -2.49
N VAL A 275 -16.94 -2.57 -2.90
CA VAL A 275 -16.98 -2.99 -4.32
C VAL A 275 -18.20 -3.89 -4.55
N GLY A 276 -18.98 -3.55 -5.58
CA GLY A 276 -20.07 -4.35 -6.12
C GLY A 276 -19.64 -5.19 -7.33
N THR A 277 -20.46 -6.18 -7.69
CA THR A 277 -20.30 -7.09 -8.85
C THR A 277 -19.89 -6.37 -10.16
N PRO A 278 -19.16 -7.01 -11.10
CA PRO A 278 -18.79 -6.38 -12.38
C PRO A 278 -19.97 -5.73 -13.09
N GLY A 279 -19.87 -4.41 -13.32
CA GLY A 279 -20.93 -3.58 -13.91
C GLY A 279 -21.77 -2.76 -12.93
N ASP A 280 -21.43 -2.76 -11.63
CA ASP A 280 -22.08 -1.92 -10.62
C ASP A 280 -21.27 -0.64 -10.35
N THR A 281 -21.83 0.54 -10.66
CA THR A 281 -21.29 1.86 -10.28
C THR A 281 -21.55 2.19 -8.80
N GLY A 282 -21.65 1.16 -7.96
CA GLY A 282 -22.13 1.21 -6.58
C GLY A 282 -21.04 1.42 -5.52
N GLY A 283 -19.79 1.65 -5.92
CA GLY A 283 -18.74 2.13 -5.01
C GLY A 283 -18.91 3.61 -4.63
N PRO A 284 -18.06 4.16 -3.75
CA PRO A 284 -17.90 5.61 -3.64
C PRO A 284 -17.77 6.22 -5.03
N ALA A 285 -18.30 7.43 -5.24
CA ALA A 285 -17.94 8.16 -6.45
C ALA A 285 -16.41 8.22 -6.48
N SER A 286 -15.80 7.60 -7.49
CA SER A 286 -14.39 7.81 -7.80
C SER A 286 -14.16 9.32 -7.82
N ASP A 287 -13.39 9.83 -6.88
CA ASP A 287 -13.15 11.27 -6.75
C ASP A 287 -11.87 11.69 -7.50
N GLY A 288 -11.06 10.72 -7.91
CA GLY A 288 -9.81 10.94 -8.64
C GLY A 288 -8.71 11.55 -7.78
N LEU A 289 -8.85 11.61 -6.46
CA LEU A 289 -7.91 12.34 -5.60
C LEU A 289 -6.69 11.50 -5.21
N THR A 290 -6.80 10.18 -5.28
CA THR A 290 -5.72 9.24 -4.91
C THR A 290 -5.66 8.08 -5.90
N GLU A 291 -4.52 7.39 -5.97
CA GLU A 291 -4.37 6.19 -6.81
C GLU A 291 -5.31 5.06 -6.42
N PHE A 292 -5.81 5.09 -5.19
CA PHE A 292 -6.74 4.11 -4.68
C PHE A 292 -8.18 4.45 -5.10
N SER A 293 -8.54 5.73 -5.27
CA SER A 293 -9.86 6.21 -5.72
C SER A 293 -9.88 6.81 -7.14
N PRO A 294 -9.35 6.14 -8.18
CA PRO A 294 -9.19 6.74 -9.49
C PRO A 294 -10.55 6.95 -10.21
N LEU A 295 -10.65 7.98 -11.03
CA LEU A 295 -11.80 8.19 -11.92
C LEU A 295 -11.90 7.05 -12.93
N LEU A 296 -13.11 6.48 -13.02
CA LEU A 296 -13.39 5.39 -13.95
C LEU A 296 -14.05 5.92 -15.24
N PRO A 297 -13.88 5.23 -16.38
CA PRO A 297 -14.67 5.47 -17.57
C PRO A 297 -16.17 5.35 -17.27
N VAL A 298 -16.92 6.41 -17.58
CA VAL A 298 -18.38 6.46 -17.29
C VAL A 298 -19.25 5.88 -18.42
N ASN A 299 -18.65 5.63 -19.59
CA ASN A 299 -19.32 5.15 -20.80
C ASN A 299 -18.65 3.88 -21.33
N PRO A 300 -19.40 3.01 -22.05
CA PRO A 300 -18.78 1.91 -22.80
C PRO A 300 -17.76 2.45 -23.82
N PRO A 301 -16.75 1.65 -24.19
CA PRO A 301 -15.73 2.08 -25.13
C PRO A 301 -16.36 2.40 -26.49
N ASP A 302 -15.76 3.35 -27.21
CA ASP A 302 -16.13 3.64 -28.57
C ASP A 302 -16.06 2.35 -29.42
N PRO A 303 -17.13 1.98 -30.16
CA PRO A 303 -17.21 0.70 -30.84
C PRO A 303 -16.27 0.58 -32.05
N VAL A 304 -15.63 1.67 -32.48
CA VAL A 304 -14.70 1.73 -33.61
C VAL A 304 -13.26 1.80 -33.13
N THR A 305 -12.97 2.67 -32.15
CA THR A 305 -11.59 2.91 -31.68
C THR A 305 -11.24 2.12 -30.43
N GLY A 306 -12.23 1.63 -29.68
CA GLY A 306 -12.02 1.03 -28.35
C GLY A 306 -11.68 2.04 -27.26
N ALA A 307 -11.75 3.34 -27.55
CA ALA A 307 -11.35 4.39 -26.63
C ALA A 307 -12.39 4.61 -25.52
N PHE A 308 -11.90 4.93 -24.33
CA PHE A 308 -12.67 5.31 -23.15
C PHE A 308 -12.53 6.81 -22.90
N GLU A 309 -13.57 7.44 -22.35
CA GLU A 309 -13.56 8.86 -22.03
C GLU A 309 -13.79 9.12 -20.54
N ILE A 310 -12.98 10.03 -19.98
CA ILE A 310 -13.10 10.52 -18.61
C ILE A 310 -13.10 12.06 -18.66
N ALA A 311 -14.11 12.67 -18.04
CA ALA A 311 -14.16 14.12 -17.90
C ALA A 311 -13.23 14.56 -16.76
N LEU A 312 -12.27 15.44 -17.06
CA LEU A 312 -11.31 15.94 -16.09
C LEU A 312 -11.67 17.36 -15.62
N VAL A 313 -11.54 17.60 -14.32
CA VAL A 313 -11.69 18.94 -13.71
C VAL A 313 -10.32 19.39 -13.19
N PRO A 314 -9.81 20.58 -13.52
CA PRO A 314 -8.55 21.09 -13.00
C PRO A 314 -8.68 21.33 -11.50
N THR A 315 -7.91 20.59 -10.73
CA THR A 315 -7.90 20.68 -9.26
C THR A 315 -6.64 21.38 -8.74
N GLY A 316 -5.63 21.58 -9.60
CA GLY A 316 -4.28 22.00 -9.17
C GLY A 316 -3.50 20.91 -8.43
N SER A 317 -4.08 19.71 -8.33
CA SER A 317 -3.50 18.50 -7.74
C SER A 317 -3.54 17.36 -8.76
N THR A 318 -2.83 16.26 -8.49
CA THR A 318 -2.92 15.04 -9.29
C THR A 318 -4.36 14.53 -9.33
N VAL A 319 -4.82 14.20 -10.53
CA VAL A 319 -6.06 13.47 -10.78
C VAL A 319 -5.68 12.05 -11.18
N TRP A 320 -6.20 11.06 -10.46
CA TRP A 320 -5.99 9.65 -10.75
C TRP A 320 -7.12 9.13 -11.63
N VAL A 321 -6.77 8.38 -12.66
CA VAL A 321 -7.69 7.76 -13.62
C VAL A 321 -7.36 6.29 -13.79
N ASP A 322 -8.35 5.44 -14.06
CA ASP A 322 -8.14 4.00 -14.18
C ASP A 322 -8.83 3.44 -15.42
N PRO A 323 -8.06 3.18 -16.48
CA PRO A 323 -8.56 2.45 -17.63
C PRO A 323 -8.57 0.92 -17.42
N PRO A 324 -9.44 0.19 -18.13
CA PRO A 324 -9.48 -1.27 -18.08
C PRO A 324 -8.24 -1.90 -18.68
N VAL A 325 -7.70 -2.95 -18.03
CA VAL A 325 -6.37 -3.53 -18.29
C VAL A 325 -6.05 -3.77 -19.76
N SER A 326 -4.89 -3.27 -20.15
CA SER A 326 -4.19 -3.56 -21.39
C SER A 326 -2.69 -3.61 -21.12
N VAL A 327 -1.88 -4.05 -22.07
CA VAL A 327 -0.40 -4.02 -21.95
C VAL A 327 0.20 -2.61 -22.08
N GLY A 328 -0.65 -1.63 -22.33
CA GLY A 328 -0.32 -0.22 -22.45
C GLY A 328 -1.54 0.59 -22.88
N TYR A 329 -1.40 1.91 -22.87
CA TYR A 329 -2.45 2.84 -23.26
C TYR A 329 -1.89 4.06 -23.98
N GLU A 330 -2.67 4.61 -24.90
CA GLU A 330 -2.48 5.97 -25.40
C GLU A 330 -3.46 6.89 -24.69
N TYR A 331 -2.93 7.95 -24.08
CA TYR A 331 -3.69 9.00 -23.40
C TYR A 331 -3.66 10.27 -24.25
N SER A 332 -4.80 10.91 -24.42
CA SER A 332 -4.89 12.21 -25.10
C SER A 332 -5.94 13.12 -24.46
N ILE A 333 -5.67 14.43 -24.46
CA ILE A 333 -6.61 15.44 -23.98
C ILE A 333 -7.07 16.34 -25.13
N ASP A 334 -8.35 16.68 -25.13
CA ASP A 334 -8.97 17.55 -26.14
C ASP A 334 -8.60 19.03 -26.00
N ALA A 335 -8.22 19.46 -24.80
CA ALA A 335 -7.85 20.84 -24.48
C ALA A 335 -6.75 20.92 -23.39
N GLY A 336 -5.73 21.74 -23.64
CA GLY A 336 -4.63 21.95 -22.69
C GLY A 336 -3.44 21.02 -22.92
N THR A 337 -2.60 20.88 -21.89
CA THR A 337 -1.36 20.10 -21.92
C THR A 337 -1.21 19.34 -20.60
N PHE A 338 -0.59 18.16 -20.65
CA PHE A 338 -0.14 17.46 -19.46
C PHE A 338 1.01 18.22 -18.80
N LEU A 339 1.06 18.16 -17.47
CA LEU A 339 2.12 18.75 -16.65
C LEU A 339 2.93 17.66 -15.96
N THR A 340 2.27 16.68 -15.35
CA THR A 340 2.94 15.51 -14.74
C THR A 340 2.19 14.22 -15.07
N ILE A 341 2.94 13.13 -15.09
CA ILE A 341 2.45 11.74 -15.20
C ILE A 341 3.05 10.98 -14.02
N GLN A 342 2.22 10.31 -13.24
CA GLN A 342 2.62 9.57 -12.05
C GLN A 342 2.19 8.12 -12.18
N ALA A 343 3.16 7.22 -12.06
CA ALA A 343 2.90 5.78 -12.10
C ALA A 343 2.18 5.31 -10.82
N PRO A 344 1.37 4.24 -10.92
CA PRO A 344 0.84 3.56 -9.74
C PRO A 344 1.99 3.08 -8.86
N SER A 345 1.78 3.13 -7.55
CA SER A 345 2.72 2.56 -6.58
C SER A 345 2.64 1.04 -6.56
N LEU A 346 3.61 0.42 -5.91
CA LEU A 346 3.62 -1.03 -5.67
C LEU A 346 2.44 -1.50 -4.79
N ALA A 347 1.72 -0.58 -4.16
CA ALA A 347 0.52 -0.87 -3.37
C ALA A 347 -0.70 -1.16 -4.26
N THR A 348 -0.78 -0.52 -5.43
CA THR A 348 -1.87 -0.73 -6.40
C THR A 348 -1.47 -1.72 -7.47
N ILE A 349 -0.25 -1.60 -8.02
CA ILE A 349 0.28 -2.46 -9.07
C ILE A 349 1.71 -2.88 -8.72
N ALA A 350 1.89 -4.17 -8.41
CA ALA A 350 3.18 -4.75 -8.03
C ALA A 350 4.14 -4.96 -9.23
N ASP A 351 4.25 -3.97 -10.11
CA ASP A 351 5.17 -3.98 -11.25
C ASP A 351 6.55 -3.44 -10.83
N LEU A 352 7.45 -4.36 -10.49
CA LEU A 352 8.82 -4.03 -10.12
C LEU A 352 9.68 -3.58 -11.31
N SER A 353 9.25 -3.87 -12.54
CA SER A 353 9.98 -3.51 -13.76
C SER A 353 9.74 -2.05 -14.16
N GLY A 354 8.61 -1.49 -13.72
CA GLY A 354 8.21 -0.12 -14.00
C GLY A 354 7.69 0.05 -15.42
N TYR A 355 7.48 1.31 -15.81
CA TYR A 355 6.76 1.68 -17.03
C TYR A 355 7.65 2.51 -17.96
N GLU A 356 7.19 2.66 -19.20
CA GLU A 356 7.79 3.59 -20.17
C GLU A 356 6.74 4.59 -20.65
N VAL A 357 7.11 5.87 -20.66
CA VAL A 357 6.28 6.95 -21.19
C VAL A 357 6.93 7.46 -22.47
N THR A 358 6.20 7.36 -23.58
CA THR A 358 6.62 7.85 -24.90
C THR A 358 5.71 8.97 -25.38
N PHE A 359 6.25 10.06 -25.91
CA PHE A 359 5.45 11.15 -26.48
C PHE A 359 6.20 11.92 -27.56
N ILE A 360 5.46 12.69 -28.34
CA ILE A 360 5.98 13.60 -29.36
C ILE A 360 5.69 15.05 -28.93
N ASP A 361 6.71 15.90 -28.90
CA ASP A 361 6.56 17.32 -28.56
C ASP A 361 5.95 18.14 -29.72
N ALA A 362 5.65 19.42 -29.46
CA ALA A 362 5.14 20.34 -30.48
C ALA A 362 6.10 20.60 -31.65
N LEU A 363 7.38 20.21 -31.51
CA LEU A 363 8.42 20.32 -32.54
C LEU A 363 8.64 19.00 -33.30
N LEU A 364 7.80 17.99 -33.06
CA LEU A 364 7.87 16.65 -33.65
C LEU A 364 9.08 15.82 -33.23
N ASN A 365 9.66 16.11 -32.06
CA ASN A 365 10.68 15.24 -31.46
C ASN A 365 10.01 14.19 -30.60
N GLU A 366 10.45 12.95 -30.75
CA GLU A 366 10.01 11.81 -29.94
C GLU A 366 10.92 11.67 -28.71
N TYR A 367 10.29 11.42 -27.56
CA TYR A 367 10.97 11.15 -26.30
C TYR A 367 10.39 9.89 -25.66
N THR A 368 11.27 9.13 -25.00
CA THR A 368 10.89 7.97 -24.18
C THR A 368 11.60 8.07 -22.83
N PHE A 369 10.83 7.94 -21.74
CA PHE A 369 11.33 7.98 -20.37
C PHE A 369 10.91 6.73 -19.61
N ALA A 370 11.84 6.15 -18.85
CA ALA A 370 11.51 5.13 -17.87
C ALA A 370 10.84 5.79 -16.65
N LEU A 371 9.81 5.14 -16.11
CA LEU A 371 9.01 5.60 -14.99
C LEU A 371 8.87 4.44 -13.99
N ALA A 372 9.62 4.49 -12.89
CA ALA A 372 9.50 3.48 -11.83
C ALA A 372 8.12 3.53 -11.16
N ALA A 373 7.69 2.43 -10.55
CA ALA A 373 6.46 2.40 -9.74
C ALA A 373 6.45 3.51 -8.68
N GLY A 374 5.31 4.20 -8.56
CA GLY A 374 5.10 5.34 -7.67
C GLY A 374 5.81 6.64 -8.06
N ALA A 375 6.68 6.64 -9.07
CA ALA A 375 7.44 7.82 -9.47
C ALA A 375 6.60 8.79 -10.31
N THR A 376 7.01 10.06 -10.30
CA THR A 376 6.39 11.15 -11.06
C THR A 376 7.35 11.68 -12.13
N LEU A 377 6.88 11.77 -13.37
CA LEU A 377 7.54 12.41 -14.50
C LEU A 377 6.96 13.80 -14.74
N ASP A 378 7.82 14.82 -14.74
CA ASP A 378 7.46 16.19 -15.14
C ASP A 378 7.58 16.35 -16.67
N VAL A 379 6.45 16.64 -17.31
CA VAL A 379 6.34 16.86 -18.76
C VAL A 379 5.90 18.29 -19.12
N SER A 380 5.82 19.18 -18.13
CA SER A 380 5.28 20.54 -18.29
C SER A 380 6.01 21.38 -19.34
N SER A 381 7.31 21.12 -19.54
CA SER A 381 8.14 21.83 -20.50
C SER A 381 7.94 21.41 -21.96
N TYR A 382 7.34 20.26 -22.21
CA TYR A 382 7.16 19.70 -23.57
C TYR A 382 5.85 20.14 -24.22
N GLY A 383 4.88 20.62 -23.43
CA GLY A 383 3.59 21.09 -23.94
C GLY A 383 2.78 20.01 -24.66
N ILE A 384 2.85 18.77 -24.17
CA ILE A 384 2.22 17.61 -24.81
C ILE A 384 0.72 17.54 -24.50
N SER A 385 -0.05 17.10 -25.48
CA SER A 385 -1.48 16.79 -25.35
C SER A 385 -1.77 15.29 -25.48
N SER A 386 -0.75 14.47 -25.76
CA SER A 386 -0.86 13.02 -25.78
C SER A 386 0.46 12.34 -25.38
N PHE A 387 0.35 11.13 -24.86
CA PHE A 387 1.47 10.24 -24.58
C PHE A 387 1.00 8.77 -24.61
N THR A 388 1.96 7.86 -24.78
CA THR A 388 1.76 6.41 -24.67
C THR A 388 2.45 5.92 -23.41
N LEU A 389 1.74 5.13 -22.62
CA LEU A 389 2.27 4.36 -21.50
C LEU A 389 2.40 2.90 -21.94
N SER A 390 3.57 2.31 -21.76
CA SER A 390 3.87 0.90 -22.03
C SER A 390 4.63 0.26 -20.87
N GLY A 391 4.88 -1.04 -20.96
CA GLY A 391 5.64 -1.79 -19.96
C GLY A 391 4.80 -2.35 -18.82
N ILE A 392 3.46 -2.31 -18.92
CA ILE A 392 2.58 -2.98 -17.96
C ILE A 392 2.82 -4.48 -18.06
N ASP A 393 3.32 -5.09 -16.99
CA ASP A 393 3.66 -6.52 -16.98
C ASP A 393 2.41 -7.40 -17.18
N PRO A 394 2.28 -8.12 -18.32
CA PRO A 394 1.14 -9.00 -18.57
C PRO A 394 1.09 -10.21 -17.63
N GLU A 395 2.20 -10.58 -16.98
CA GLU A 395 2.27 -11.68 -16.02
C GLU A 395 1.61 -11.33 -14.68
N LEU A 396 1.37 -10.05 -14.40
CA LEU A 396 0.60 -9.62 -13.22
C LEU A 396 -0.88 -10.02 -13.31
N MET A 397 -1.35 -10.44 -14.50
CA MET A 397 -2.72 -10.91 -14.76
C MET A 397 -3.78 -10.00 -14.13
N VAL A 398 -3.51 -8.70 -14.10
CA VAL A 398 -4.43 -7.68 -13.60
C VAL A 398 -5.77 -7.91 -14.31
N ASN A 399 -6.86 -7.97 -13.55
CA ASN A 399 -8.15 -8.42 -14.10
C ASN A 399 -8.63 -7.45 -15.20
N PRO A 400 -8.70 -7.88 -16.48
CA PRO A 400 -9.04 -7.00 -17.60
C PRO A 400 -10.52 -6.60 -17.66
N PHE A 401 -11.33 -7.16 -16.77
CA PHE A 401 -12.74 -6.81 -16.61
C PHE A 401 -12.99 -6.06 -15.30
N ALA A 402 -11.95 -5.82 -14.50
CA ALA A 402 -12.02 -4.92 -13.37
C ALA A 402 -11.96 -3.49 -13.91
N SER A 403 -12.85 -2.64 -13.41
CA SER A 403 -12.86 -1.22 -13.74
C SER A 403 -11.85 -0.42 -12.92
N ASP A 404 -11.17 -1.06 -11.95
CA ASP A 404 -10.21 -0.49 -10.98
C ASP A 404 -8.84 -1.19 -11.08
N ALA A 405 -8.32 -1.29 -12.30
CA ALA A 405 -7.28 -2.24 -12.62
C ALA A 405 -5.90 -1.61 -12.84
N PHE A 406 -5.80 -0.37 -13.30
CA PHE A 406 -4.52 0.31 -13.49
C PHE A 406 -4.63 1.82 -13.23
N PRO A 407 -4.44 2.29 -11.98
CA PRO A 407 -4.51 3.72 -11.70
C PRO A 407 -3.30 4.48 -12.25
N LEU A 408 -3.54 5.63 -12.88
CA LEU A 408 -2.50 6.54 -13.35
C LEU A 408 -2.81 7.97 -12.89
N GLY A 409 -1.82 8.62 -12.29
CA GLY A 409 -1.93 10.01 -11.83
C GLY A 409 -1.52 10.98 -12.93
N ILE A 410 -2.31 12.02 -13.17
CA ILE A 410 -2.03 13.08 -14.15
C ILE A 410 -2.32 14.47 -13.59
N THR A 411 -1.53 15.46 -14.00
CA THR A 411 -1.88 16.88 -13.85
C THR A 411 -1.89 17.56 -15.21
N PHE A 412 -2.71 18.60 -15.37
CA PHE A 412 -2.99 19.22 -16.66
C PHE A 412 -3.44 20.67 -16.50
N THR A 413 -3.40 21.44 -17.59
CA THR A 413 -3.56 22.91 -17.54
C THR A 413 -5.00 23.43 -17.60
N ASN A 414 -5.95 22.69 -18.18
CA ASN A 414 -7.33 23.16 -18.44
C ASN A 414 -8.37 22.05 -18.23
N ILE A 415 -9.65 22.42 -18.08
CA ILE A 415 -10.74 21.42 -18.12
C ILE A 415 -10.64 20.70 -19.47
N ALA A 416 -10.60 19.38 -19.45
CA ALA A 416 -10.37 18.56 -20.63
C ALA A 416 -11.17 17.26 -20.54
N THR A 417 -11.45 16.68 -21.69
CA THR A 417 -11.84 15.28 -21.81
C THR A 417 -10.57 14.47 -22.05
N LEU A 418 -10.32 13.50 -21.20
CA LEU A 418 -9.28 12.50 -21.40
C LEU A 418 -9.83 11.36 -22.23
N SER A 419 -9.20 11.08 -23.36
CA SER A 419 -9.42 9.87 -24.15
C SER A 419 -8.30 8.88 -23.90
N ILE A 420 -8.66 7.65 -23.56
CA ILE A 420 -7.74 6.56 -23.27
C ILE A 420 -7.99 5.42 -24.25
N THR A 421 -6.99 5.08 -25.06
CA THR A 421 -7.07 4.00 -26.04
C THR A 421 -6.16 2.85 -25.63
N PRO A 422 -6.67 1.63 -25.41
CA PRO A 422 -5.83 0.49 -25.05
C PRO A 422 -4.89 0.10 -26.20
N VAL A 423 -3.62 -0.14 -25.86
CA VAL A 423 -2.65 -0.77 -26.77
C VAL A 423 -2.80 -2.27 -26.65
N ILE A 424 -3.43 -2.91 -27.63
CA ILE A 424 -3.58 -4.36 -27.67
C ILE A 424 -2.35 -4.95 -28.36
N GLU A 425 -1.44 -5.58 -27.60
CA GLU A 425 -0.52 -6.53 -28.20
C GLU A 425 -1.15 -7.92 -28.22
N ASP A 426 -1.12 -8.58 -29.38
CA ASP A 426 -1.43 -10.00 -29.48
C ASP A 426 -0.35 -10.79 -28.72
N TYR A 427 -0.58 -11.01 -27.43
CA TYR A 427 0.23 -11.93 -26.64
C TYR A 427 0.03 -13.34 -27.19
N THR A 428 0.98 -13.78 -28.02
CA THR A 428 1.07 -15.18 -28.45
C THR A 428 2.03 -15.88 -27.48
N PRO A 429 1.53 -16.57 -26.43
CA PRO A 429 2.43 -17.32 -25.55
C PRO A 429 3.24 -18.27 -26.42
N ALA A 430 4.55 -18.28 -26.25
CA ALA A 430 5.41 -19.21 -26.96
C ALA A 430 4.97 -20.63 -26.63
N VAL A 431 4.22 -21.27 -27.55
CA VAL A 431 3.74 -22.64 -27.37
C VAL A 431 4.97 -23.51 -27.21
N PRO A 432 5.21 -24.13 -26.03
CA PRO A 432 6.34 -25.01 -25.85
C PRO A 432 6.20 -26.14 -26.86
N LEU A 433 7.27 -26.41 -27.62
CA LEU A 433 7.31 -27.56 -28.52
C LEU A 433 6.80 -28.78 -27.75
N PRO A 434 5.78 -29.51 -28.24
CA PRO A 434 5.26 -30.67 -27.54
C PRO A 434 6.41 -31.60 -27.17
N ALA A 435 6.45 -32.11 -25.93
CA ALA A 435 7.53 -32.97 -25.44
C ALA A 435 7.86 -34.14 -26.40
N GLY A 436 6.89 -34.56 -27.22
CA GLY A 436 7.07 -35.54 -28.30
C GLY A 436 8.04 -35.14 -29.42
N MET A 437 8.18 -33.85 -29.76
CA MET A 437 9.11 -33.40 -30.81
C MET A 437 10.57 -33.45 -30.35
N VAL A 438 10.85 -33.13 -29.09
CA VAL A 438 12.18 -33.28 -28.49
C VAL A 438 12.59 -34.76 -28.44
N LEU A 439 11.65 -35.65 -28.12
CA LEU A 439 11.85 -37.10 -28.19
C LEU A 439 12.07 -37.61 -29.62
N TYR A 440 11.34 -37.09 -30.61
CA TYR A 440 11.52 -37.46 -32.01
C TYR A 440 12.89 -37.02 -32.56
N LEU A 441 13.30 -35.78 -32.26
CA LEU A 441 14.60 -35.25 -32.69
C LEU A 441 15.76 -35.95 -31.97
N GLY A 442 15.61 -36.23 -30.66
CA GLY A 442 16.55 -37.03 -29.89
C GLY A 442 16.67 -38.47 -30.43
N GLY A 443 15.55 -39.10 -30.77
CA GLY A 443 15.51 -40.44 -31.37
C GLY A 443 16.18 -40.51 -32.75
N LEU A 444 16.05 -39.47 -33.57
CA LEU A 444 16.69 -39.38 -34.89
C LEU A 444 18.23 -39.28 -34.77
N LEU A 445 18.72 -38.52 -33.79
CA LEU A 445 20.16 -38.35 -33.55
C LEU A 445 20.81 -39.62 -32.98
N VAL A 446 20.10 -40.37 -32.11
CA VAL A 446 20.59 -41.64 -31.56
C VAL A 446 20.60 -42.74 -32.64
N SER A 447 19.57 -42.79 -33.49
CA SER A 447 19.51 -43.77 -34.60
C SER A 447 20.57 -43.50 -35.68
N LEU A 448 20.86 -42.23 -36.01
CA LEU A 448 21.96 -41.86 -36.89
C LEU A 448 23.35 -42.22 -36.29
N ARG A 449 23.56 -42.06 -34.97
CA ARG A 449 24.78 -42.53 -34.30
C ARG A 449 24.91 -44.06 -34.28
N ALA A 450 23.82 -44.80 -34.13
CA ALA A 450 23.80 -46.26 -34.15
C ALA A 450 24.10 -46.83 -35.56
N LEU A 451 23.56 -46.20 -36.61
CA LEU A 451 23.86 -46.53 -38.01
C LEU A 451 25.34 -46.28 -38.35
N ARG A 452 25.93 -45.20 -37.81
CA ARG A 452 27.36 -44.88 -38.02
C ARG A 452 28.31 -45.86 -37.32
N ARG A 453 27.89 -46.51 -36.22
CA ARG A 453 28.68 -47.53 -35.50
C ARG A 453 28.62 -48.92 -36.13
N ARG A 454 27.55 -49.26 -36.87
CA ARG A 454 27.44 -50.55 -37.58
C ARG A 454 28.24 -50.59 -38.89
N GLY A 455 28.54 -49.45 -39.50
CA GLY A 455 29.38 -49.38 -40.71
C GLY A 455 30.86 -49.70 -40.47
N THR A 456 31.36 -49.58 -39.24
CA THR A 456 32.79 -49.74 -38.93
C THR A 456 33.21 -51.17 -38.60
N HIS A 457 32.27 -52.07 -38.26
CA HIS A 457 32.58 -53.47 -37.97
C HIS A 457 32.49 -54.42 -39.18
N ALA A 458 32.03 -53.94 -40.34
CA ALA A 458 31.91 -54.76 -41.56
C ALA A 458 33.14 -54.70 -42.49
N ARG A 459 34.26 -54.07 -42.08
CA ARG A 459 35.49 -53.94 -42.89
C ARG A 459 36.75 -54.58 -42.27
N LEU A 460 36.60 -55.48 -41.31
CA LEU A 460 37.68 -56.32 -40.77
C LEU A 460 37.32 -57.80 -40.92
N ALA A 461 37.08 -58.22 -42.16
CA ALA A 461 37.04 -59.62 -42.59
C ALA A 461 37.17 -59.66 -44.13
N ALA A 462 38.35 -59.28 -44.64
CA ALA A 462 38.88 -59.61 -45.96
C ALA A 462 40.40 -59.50 -45.89
#